data_AF-A0A356GP07-F1
#
_entry.id   AF-A0A356GP07-F1
#
_cell.length_a   1.000
_cell.length_b   1.000
_cell.length_c   1.000
_cell.angle_alpha   90.00
_cell.angle_beta   90.00
_cell.angle_gamma   90.00
#
_symmetry.space_group_name_H-M   'P 1'
#
loop_
_entity.id
_entity.type
_entity.pdbx_description
1 polymer ?
#
loop_
_entity_poly.entity_id
_entity_poly.type
_entity_poly.pdbx_seq_one_letter_code
_entity_poly.pdbx_strand_id
1 'polypeptide(L)'
;ISSGSYSDSPVPAAGQAVGVYRLLAGAGYMKGGITFPGAPMAVAPPAYNRTESATQTRVAYGHQITNGVRTWGDWCGACHPNMHAPGGSRPYRHPVDRTMGSGGIANIYYQYRKSGDLTGNGATSYTTLVPFTEATASFTVLRTHARSDDTFLNGPASSDRVTCISCHRAHASGFPQMLRWQMEGEFIVYDGNYPGTDTTPTVPQFARGRTGLETQAAYYDRPVTVFASYQRVLCNKCHGQD
;
A
#
# COMPACT_ATOMS: atom_id res chain seq x y z
N ILE A 1 17.40 -22.89 -1.06
CA ILE A 1 16.81 -21.91 -2.00
C ILE A 1 16.29 -20.75 -1.16
N SER A 2 16.94 -19.59 -1.21
CA SER A 2 16.48 -18.35 -0.55
C SER A 2 15.16 -17.88 -1.17
N SER A 3 14.34 -17.07 -0.48
CA SER A 3 12.92 -16.85 -0.83
C SER A 3 12.61 -15.72 -1.81
N GLY A 4 13.61 -14.94 -2.25
CA GLY A 4 13.42 -13.81 -3.17
C GLY A 4 12.49 -12.71 -2.64
N SER A 5 12.05 -12.85 -1.39
CA SER A 5 10.98 -12.08 -0.78
C SER A 5 11.51 -11.00 0.15
N TYR A 6 12.78 -11.08 0.52
CA TYR A 6 13.40 -10.23 1.53
C TYR A 6 14.58 -9.45 0.98
N SER A 7 14.84 -8.26 1.52
CA SER A 7 15.91 -7.38 1.03
C SER A 7 17.33 -7.89 1.31
N ASP A 8 17.47 -8.81 2.26
CA ASP A 8 18.71 -9.54 2.58
C ASP A 8 18.86 -10.85 1.79
N SER A 9 17.89 -11.20 0.94
CA SER A 9 17.99 -12.38 0.09
C SER A 9 19.08 -12.19 -0.99
N PRO A 10 19.81 -13.25 -1.35
CA PRO A 10 20.71 -13.25 -2.50
C PRO A 10 20.01 -12.78 -3.76
N VAL A 11 20.70 -11.94 -4.55
CA VAL A 11 20.24 -11.57 -5.90
C VAL A 11 20.34 -12.83 -6.77
N PRO A 12 19.26 -13.24 -7.46
CA PRO A 12 19.34 -14.35 -8.41
C PRO A 12 20.38 -14.05 -9.49
N ALA A 13 21.18 -15.06 -9.87
CA ALA A 13 21.99 -14.95 -11.07
C ALA A 13 21.09 -14.77 -12.32
N ALA A 14 21.65 -14.22 -13.40
CA ALA A 14 20.91 -14.06 -14.65
C ALA A 14 20.31 -15.40 -15.11
N GLY A 15 19.00 -15.39 -15.42
CA GLY A 15 18.27 -16.59 -15.83
C GLY A 15 17.84 -17.53 -14.70
N GLN A 16 18.17 -17.22 -13.44
CA GLN A 16 17.74 -17.99 -12.27
C GLN A 16 16.64 -17.27 -11.47
N ALA A 17 15.87 -18.03 -10.72
CA ALA A 17 14.91 -17.52 -9.75
C ALA A 17 15.26 -18.02 -8.35
N VAL A 18 15.23 -17.14 -7.34
CA VAL A 18 15.32 -17.52 -5.93
C VAL A 18 13.92 -17.57 -5.30
N GLY A 19 12.96 -18.16 -6.01
CA GLY A 19 11.55 -18.12 -5.63
C GLY A 19 10.85 -16.80 -5.95
N VAL A 20 9.53 -16.81 -5.85
CA VAL A 20 8.65 -15.65 -6.06
C VAL A 20 8.25 -15.04 -4.71
N TYR A 21 7.94 -13.75 -4.70
CA TYR A 21 7.52 -13.04 -3.49
C TYR A 21 6.42 -13.84 -2.77
N ARG A 22 6.68 -14.24 -1.52
CA ARG A 22 5.77 -15.00 -0.65
C ARG A 22 5.21 -16.30 -1.25
N LEU A 23 5.93 -16.93 -2.18
CA LEU A 23 5.49 -18.15 -2.90
C LEU A 23 4.12 -17.98 -3.58
N LEU A 24 3.77 -16.75 -3.97
CA LEU A 24 2.53 -16.46 -4.65
C LEU A 24 2.48 -17.16 -6.02
N ALA A 25 1.28 -17.54 -6.43
CA ALA A 25 1.04 -18.23 -7.70
C ALA A 25 1.64 -17.46 -8.89
N GLY A 26 2.46 -18.16 -9.68
CA GLY A 26 3.08 -17.66 -10.90
C GLY A 26 2.31 -17.98 -12.17
N ALA A 27 2.90 -17.68 -13.32
CA ALA A 27 2.27 -17.90 -14.62
C ALA A 27 1.93 -19.38 -14.82
N GLY A 28 0.70 -19.66 -15.24
CA GLY A 28 0.23 -21.02 -15.53
C GLY A 28 -0.12 -21.86 -14.30
N TYR A 29 0.11 -21.36 -13.07
CA TYR A 29 -0.41 -22.01 -11.88
C TYR A 29 -1.95 -22.00 -11.91
N MET A 30 -2.55 -23.16 -11.68
CA MET A 30 -4.00 -23.34 -11.71
C MET A 30 -4.54 -23.72 -10.33
N LYS A 31 -5.61 -23.05 -9.89
CA LYS A 31 -6.35 -23.43 -8.68
C LYS A 31 -7.82 -23.08 -8.84
N GLY A 32 -8.71 -24.06 -8.64
CA GLY A 32 -10.16 -23.82 -8.68
C GLY A 32 -10.66 -23.26 -10.01
N GLY A 33 -10.09 -23.71 -11.14
CA GLY A 33 -10.45 -23.22 -12.48
C GLY A 33 -9.86 -21.85 -12.85
N ILE A 34 -9.06 -21.25 -11.97
CA ILE A 34 -8.39 -19.96 -12.21
C ILE A 34 -6.95 -20.23 -12.62
N THR A 35 -6.52 -19.63 -13.73
CA THR A 35 -5.13 -19.64 -14.19
C THR A 35 -4.47 -18.30 -13.91
N PHE A 36 -3.36 -18.33 -13.17
CA PHE A 36 -2.65 -17.09 -12.83
C PHE A 36 -1.82 -16.58 -14.01
N PRO A 37 -1.86 -15.25 -14.30
CA PRO A 37 -1.21 -14.67 -15.47
C PRO A 37 0.31 -14.44 -15.30
N GLY A 38 0.82 -14.64 -14.08
CA GLY A 38 2.19 -14.33 -13.66
C GLY A 38 2.23 -13.96 -12.18
N ALA A 39 3.42 -13.95 -11.57
CA ALA A 39 3.58 -13.56 -10.17
C ALA A 39 3.83 -12.04 -10.07
N PRO A 40 3.28 -11.35 -9.06
CA PRO A 40 3.63 -9.96 -8.80
C PRO A 40 5.02 -9.90 -8.16
N MET A 41 5.72 -8.78 -8.37
CA MET A 41 7.05 -8.55 -7.79
C MET A 41 6.93 -7.69 -6.53
N ALA A 42 7.60 -8.09 -5.47
CA ALA A 42 7.88 -7.23 -4.32
C ALA A 42 9.07 -7.73 -3.52
N VAL A 43 9.61 -6.84 -2.68
CA VAL A 43 10.62 -7.15 -1.69
C VAL A 43 10.18 -6.54 -0.36
N ALA A 44 10.17 -7.34 0.70
CA ALA A 44 9.90 -6.89 2.07
C ALA A 44 11.22 -6.71 2.84
N PRO A 45 11.27 -5.82 3.84
CA PRO A 45 12.34 -5.88 4.83
C PRO A 45 12.24 -7.18 5.64
N PRO A 46 13.35 -7.75 6.16
CA PRO A 46 13.33 -9.02 6.87
C PRO A 46 12.48 -8.97 8.15
N ALA A 47 12.60 -7.89 8.92
CA ALA A 47 11.82 -7.63 10.12
C ALA A 47 10.53 -6.84 9.81
N TYR A 48 9.64 -7.43 9.00
CA TYR A 48 8.40 -6.78 8.56
C TYR A 48 7.25 -6.87 9.58
N ASN A 49 7.30 -7.80 10.54
CA ASN A 49 6.26 -7.96 11.55
C ASN A 49 6.61 -7.17 12.80
N ARG A 50 6.20 -5.91 12.84
CA ARG A 50 6.61 -4.94 13.86
C ARG A 50 5.62 -3.79 13.95
N THR A 51 5.70 -3.06 15.06
CA THR A 51 5.05 -1.76 15.23
C THR A 51 5.65 -0.71 14.28
N GLU A 52 4.80 0.25 13.87
CA GLU A 52 5.19 1.47 13.16
C GLU A 52 5.09 2.72 14.05
N SER A 53 5.23 2.56 15.37
CA SER A 53 5.20 3.67 16.32
C SER A 53 6.36 4.66 16.17
N ALA A 54 7.49 4.21 15.62
CA ALA A 54 8.71 5.02 15.44
C ALA A 54 9.12 5.17 13.96
N THR A 55 9.22 4.06 13.23
CA THR A 55 9.55 4.02 11.80
C THR A 55 8.63 3.06 11.07
N GLN A 56 8.48 3.23 9.75
CA GLN A 56 7.51 2.49 8.94
C GLN A 56 8.11 1.24 8.30
N THR A 57 7.25 0.27 7.99
CA THR A 57 7.65 -0.92 7.22
C THR A 57 7.39 -0.66 5.73
N ARG A 58 8.43 -0.29 4.98
CA ARG A 58 8.36 -0.13 3.53
C ARG A 58 8.59 -1.46 2.84
N VAL A 59 7.50 -2.07 2.36
CA VAL A 59 7.57 -3.10 1.32
C VAL A 59 7.68 -2.40 -0.03
N ALA A 60 8.71 -2.77 -0.81
CA ALA A 60 8.90 -2.27 -2.16
C ALA A 60 8.09 -3.16 -3.11
N TYR A 61 6.95 -2.66 -3.59
CA TYR A 61 6.13 -3.35 -4.57
C TYR A 61 6.57 -2.93 -5.96
N GLY A 62 6.91 -3.88 -6.81
CA GLY A 62 7.28 -3.63 -8.20
C GLY A 62 6.17 -4.06 -9.17
N HIS A 63 6.26 -3.59 -10.40
CA HIS A 63 5.43 -4.09 -11.49
C HIS A 63 6.19 -4.16 -12.82
N GLN A 64 5.84 -5.16 -13.63
CA GLN A 64 6.23 -5.29 -15.03
C GLN A 64 5.27 -6.28 -15.70
N ILE A 65 5.25 -6.33 -17.04
CA ILE A 65 4.41 -7.27 -17.81
C ILE A 65 5.30 -8.05 -18.81
N THR A 66 6.44 -8.53 -18.33
CA THR A 66 7.35 -9.39 -19.09
C THR A 66 7.94 -10.46 -18.18
N ASN A 67 8.50 -11.53 -18.75
CA ASN A 67 9.23 -12.58 -18.02
C ASN A 67 8.46 -13.22 -16.86
N GLY A 68 7.15 -13.46 -17.04
CA GLY A 68 6.31 -14.10 -16.03
C GLY A 68 5.93 -13.21 -14.84
N VAL A 69 6.34 -11.93 -14.84
CA VAL A 69 5.90 -10.92 -13.88
C VAL A 69 4.60 -10.27 -14.35
N ARG A 70 3.71 -10.01 -13.42
CA ARG A 70 2.46 -9.27 -13.63
C ARG A 70 2.31 -8.14 -12.63
N THR A 71 1.36 -7.24 -12.89
CA THR A 71 0.99 -6.21 -11.92
C THR A 71 0.27 -6.84 -10.73
N TRP A 72 0.27 -6.13 -9.60
CA TRP A 72 -0.50 -6.53 -8.43
C TRP A 72 -2.01 -6.56 -8.71
N GLY A 73 -2.52 -5.63 -9.53
CA GLY A 73 -3.93 -5.65 -9.96
C GLY A 73 -4.26 -6.87 -10.80
N ASP A 74 -3.43 -7.26 -11.78
CA ASP A 74 -3.62 -8.46 -12.61
C ASP A 74 -3.64 -9.73 -11.76
N TRP A 75 -2.75 -9.84 -10.78
CA TRP A 75 -2.69 -11.00 -9.90
C TRP A 75 -3.94 -11.12 -9.01
N CYS A 76 -4.36 -10.03 -8.36
CA CYS A 76 -5.60 -10.01 -7.59
C CYS A 76 -6.83 -10.25 -8.49
N GLY A 77 -6.81 -9.69 -9.70
CA GLY A 77 -7.87 -9.81 -10.70
C GLY A 77 -8.08 -11.22 -11.23
N ALA A 78 -7.11 -12.13 -11.10
CA ALA A 78 -7.26 -13.54 -11.47
C ALA A 78 -8.43 -14.20 -10.70
N CYS A 79 -8.55 -13.91 -9.41
CA CYS A 79 -9.66 -14.39 -8.57
C CYS A 79 -10.82 -13.39 -8.46
N HIS A 80 -10.56 -12.10 -8.69
CA HIS A 80 -11.54 -11.01 -8.57
C HIS A 80 -11.74 -10.27 -9.91
N PRO A 81 -12.19 -10.95 -10.98
CA PRO A 81 -12.16 -10.40 -12.35
C PRO A 81 -13.08 -9.20 -12.55
N ASN A 82 -14.11 -9.04 -11.71
CA ASN A 82 -15.04 -7.92 -11.80
C ASN A 82 -14.55 -6.65 -11.08
N MET A 83 -13.47 -6.75 -10.29
CA MET A 83 -12.88 -5.62 -9.56
C MET A 83 -11.72 -4.97 -10.32
N HIS A 84 -11.12 -5.70 -11.26
CA HIS A 84 -10.04 -5.21 -12.12
C HIS A 84 -10.51 -5.03 -13.57
N ALA A 85 -9.82 -4.19 -14.32
CA ALA A 85 -9.98 -4.04 -15.76
C ALA A 85 -8.58 -3.90 -16.36
N PRO A 86 -8.01 -4.98 -16.94
CA PRO A 86 -6.70 -4.92 -17.57
C PRO A 86 -6.68 -3.85 -18.66
N GLY A 87 -5.73 -2.91 -18.57
CA GLY A 87 -5.48 -1.93 -19.64
C GLY A 87 -6.43 -0.72 -19.72
N GLY A 88 -7.31 -0.47 -18.74
CA GLY A 88 -8.11 0.76 -18.75
C GLY A 88 -9.14 0.91 -17.63
N SER A 89 -9.62 2.14 -17.44
CA SER A 89 -10.74 2.43 -16.55
C SER A 89 -12.04 1.91 -17.16
N ARG A 90 -12.74 0.99 -16.49
CA ARG A 90 -14.19 0.83 -16.75
C ARG A 90 -14.92 2.04 -16.17
N PRO A 91 -16.00 2.52 -16.80
CA PRO A 91 -16.80 3.57 -16.20
C PRO A 91 -17.28 3.11 -14.82
N TYR A 92 -17.15 3.98 -13.82
CA TYR A 92 -17.61 3.78 -12.44
C TYR A 92 -16.80 2.82 -11.54
N ARG A 93 -15.51 2.56 -11.81
CA ARG A 93 -14.59 1.92 -10.85
C ARG A 93 -13.32 2.75 -10.64
N HIS A 94 -12.79 2.75 -9.42
CA HIS A 94 -11.49 3.36 -9.16
C HIS A 94 -10.40 2.64 -9.99
N PRO A 95 -9.57 3.36 -10.74
CA PRO A 95 -8.54 2.73 -11.56
C PRO A 95 -7.49 2.03 -10.69
N VAL A 96 -7.08 0.85 -11.14
CA VAL A 96 -5.92 0.10 -10.62
C VAL A 96 -4.98 -0.21 -11.79
N ASP A 97 -3.69 -0.37 -11.49
CA ASP A 97 -2.61 -0.51 -12.47
C ASP A 97 -2.48 0.67 -13.45
N ARG A 98 -3.01 1.84 -13.06
CA ARG A 98 -2.88 3.10 -13.80
C ARG A 98 -1.69 3.90 -13.26
N THR A 99 -0.94 4.51 -14.17
CA THR A 99 0.20 5.38 -13.86
C THR A 99 -0.22 6.63 -13.08
N MET A 100 0.54 6.98 -12.04
CA MET A 100 0.31 8.11 -11.14
C MET A 100 0.68 9.47 -11.77
N GLY A 101 1.35 9.50 -12.92
CA GLY A 101 1.61 10.74 -13.65
C GLY A 101 0.34 11.39 -14.23
N SER A 102 -0.73 10.60 -14.44
CA SER A 102 -2.01 11.13 -14.91
C SER A 102 -2.61 12.11 -13.89
N GLY A 103 -2.98 13.31 -14.34
CA GLY A 103 -3.72 14.27 -13.51
C GLY A 103 -2.95 14.81 -12.30
N GLY A 104 -1.61 14.71 -12.28
CA GLY A 104 -0.78 15.24 -11.19
C GLY A 104 -0.83 14.40 -9.90
N ILE A 105 -1.35 13.18 -9.92
CA ILE A 105 -1.52 12.33 -8.72
C ILE A 105 -0.19 12.09 -7.99
N ALA A 106 0.90 11.81 -8.73
CA ALA A 106 2.22 11.65 -8.13
C ALA A 106 2.69 12.92 -7.39
N ASN A 107 2.40 14.10 -7.95
CA ASN A 107 2.74 15.39 -7.34
C ASN A 107 1.96 15.62 -6.03
N ILE A 108 0.66 15.40 -6.08
CA ILE A 108 -0.19 15.50 -4.88
C ILE A 108 0.28 14.51 -3.82
N TYR A 109 0.61 13.27 -4.19
CA TYR A 109 1.14 12.27 -3.27
C TYR A 109 2.32 12.80 -2.48
N TYR A 110 3.33 13.36 -3.14
CA TYR A 110 4.51 13.79 -2.40
C TYR A 110 4.33 15.13 -1.66
N GLN A 111 3.43 15.99 -2.11
CA GLN A 111 3.07 17.23 -1.41
C GLN A 111 2.24 16.97 -0.15
N TYR A 112 1.32 16.02 -0.19
CA TYR A 112 0.40 15.74 0.93
C TYR A 112 1.12 15.13 2.13
N ARG A 113 1.16 15.85 3.25
CA ARG A 113 1.69 15.33 4.53
C ARG A 113 0.56 14.81 5.43
N LYS A 114 -0.48 15.62 5.59
CA LYS A 114 -1.67 15.40 6.43
C LYS A 114 -2.76 16.36 5.99
N SER A 115 -3.97 16.23 6.55
CA SER A 115 -5.08 17.09 6.15
C SER A 115 -4.75 18.57 6.32
N GLY A 116 -4.90 19.34 5.24
CA GLY A 116 -4.60 20.79 5.20
C GLY A 116 -3.12 21.15 5.05
N ASP A 117 -2.21 20.19 4.89
CA ASP A 117 -0.76 20.42 4.74
C ASP A 117 -0.21 19.74 3.49
N LEU A 118 -0.01 20.55 2.44
CA LEU A 118 0.57 20.16 1.15
C LEU A 118 2.05 20.59 1.00
N THR A 119 2.79 20.76 2.10
CA THR A 119 4.18 21.22 2.09
C THR A 119 5.23 20.10 1.96
N GLY A 120 4.79 18.87 1.72
CA GLY A 120 5.63 17.69 1.60
C GLY A 120 6.56 17.71 0.39
N ASN A 121 7.46 16.73 0.34
CA ASN A 121 8.40 16.57 -0.75
C ASN A 121 8.57 15.09 -1.16
N GLY A 122 9.12 14.89 -2.36
CA GLY A 122 9.34 13.57 -2.96
C GLY A 122 10.28 12.65 -2.19
N ALA A 123 11.18 13.14 -1.34
CA ALA A 123 12.19 12.32 -0.68
C ALA A 123 11.67 11.60 0.58
N THR A 124 10.65 12.15 1.24
CA THR A 124 10.17 11.66 2.55
C THR A 124 8.66 11.48 2.62
N SER A 125 7.99 11.29 1.48
CA SER A 125 6.53 11.28 1.38
C SER A 125 5.87 9.91 1.41
N TYR A 126 6.65 8.82 1.37
CA TYR A 126 6.13 7.47 1.46
C TYR A 126 5.32 7.25 2.74
N THR A 127 4.18 6.58 2.61
CA THR A 127 3.46 6.02 3.74
C THR A 127 2.98 4.60 3.43
N THR A 128 3.23 3.67 4.33
CA THR A 128 2.73 2.27 4.20
C THR A 128 1.20 2.17 4.30
N LEU A 129 0.51 3.22 4.76
CA LEU A 129 -0.95 3.27 4.76
C LEU A 129 -1.51 3.54 3.37
N VAL A 130 -0.72 4.13 2.46
CA VAL A 130 -1.08 4.35 1.05
C VAL A 130 0.15 4.04 0.17
N PRO A 131 0.58 2.77 0.07
CA PRO A 131 1.73 2.42 -0.75
C PRO A 131 1.39 2.51 -2.24
N PHE A 132 2.42 2.51 -3.07
CA PHE A 132 2.31 2.45 -4.53
C PHE A 132 3.19 1.32 -5.07
N THR A 133 3.04 1.02 -6.36
CA THR A 133 3.90 0.07 -7.06
C THR A 133 4.86 0.80 -7.98
N GLU A 134 6.13 0.49 -7.84
CA GLU A 134 7.24 1.09 -8.55
C GLU A 134 7.33 0.51 -9.96
N ALA A 135 7.63 1.34 -10.95
CA ALA A 135 7.75 0.97 -12.36
C ALA A 135 9.02 0.16 -12.70
N THR A 136 9.25 -0.90 -11.93
CA THR A 136 10.38 -1.82 -12.07
C THR A 136 9.99 -3.20 -11.55
N ALA A 137 10.53 -4.26 -12.17
CA ALA A 137 10.57 -5.60 -11.58
C ALA A 137 11.99 -6.03 -11.17
N SER A 138 12.94 -5.08 -11.13
CA SER A 138 14.32 -5.38 -10.74
C SER A 138 14.40 -5.66 -9.24
N PHE A 139 14.68 -6.91 -8.86
CA PHE A 139 14.93 -7.29 -7.47
C PHE A 139 16.06 -6.46 -6.85
N THR A 140 17.13 -6.18 -7.60
CA THR A 140 18.26 -5.37 -7.14
C THR A 140 17.86 -3.94 -6.80
N VAL A 141 16.90 -3.36 -7.50
CA VAL A 141 16.36 -2.03 -7.18
C VAL A 141 15.39 -2.12 -6.01
N LEU A 142 14.40 -3.01 -6.06
CA LEU A 142 13.39 -3.10 -5.00
C LEU A 142 13.99 -3.44 -3.64
N ARG A 143 15.07 -4.25 -3.59
CA ARG A 143 15.75 -4.56 -2.33
C ARG A 143 16.41 -3.36 -1.69
N THR A 144 16.84 -2.33 -2.44
CA THR A 144 17.41 -1.13 -1.84
C THR A 144 16.32 -0.22 -1.25
N HIS A 145 15.09 -0.36 -1.74
CA HIS A 145 13.95 0.44 -1.30
C HIS A 145 13.19 -0.21 -0.12
N ALA A 146 13.23 -1.54 -0.02
CA ALA A 146 12.59 -2.29 1.06
C ALA A 146 13.33 -2.09 2.40
N ARG A 147 12.80 -1.22 3.25
CA ARG A 147 13.43 -0.73 4.49
C ARG A 147 12.44 -0.71 5.64
N SER A 148 12.97 -0.72 6.85
CA SER A 148 12.18 -0.61 8.09
C SER A 148 12.71 0.47 9.04
N ASP A 149 13.64 1.31 8.57
CA ASP A 149 14.38 2.30 9.35
C ASP A 149 14.17 3.73 8.81
N ASP A 150 13.19 3.91 7.92
CA ASP A 150 12.87 5.17 7.24
C ASP A 150 14.03 5.79 6.42
N THR A 151 15.10 5.02 6.14
CA THR A 151 16.21 5.47 5.28
C THR A 151 15.84 5.59 3.80
N PHE A 152 14.67 5.06 3.41
CA PHE A 152 14.16 5.16 2.05
C PHE A 152 12.65 5.44 2.04
N LEU A 153 12.28 6.71 2.06
CA LEU A 153 10.88 7.17 2.08
C LEU A 153 10.49 7.95 0.81
N ASN A 154 11.22 7.75 -0.28
CA ASN A 154 10.91 8.37 -1.56
C ASN A 154 9.47 8.04 -1.99
N GLY A 155 8.72 9.08 -2.35
CA GLY A 155 7.39 8.99 -2.96
C GLY A 155 7.43 8.49 -4.41
N PRO A 156 6.27 8.44 -5.07
CA PRO A 156 6.13 7.85 -6.39
C PRO A 156 6.70 8.74 -7.48
N ALA A 157 7.28 8.11 -8.49
CA ALA A 157 7.51 8.69 -9.81
C ALA A 157 6.20 8.73 -10.63
N SER A 158 6.19 9.49 -11.73
CA SER A 158 5.03 9.56 -12.64
C SER A 158 4.71 8.22 -13.32
N SER A 159 5.70 7.34 -13.47
CA SER A 159 5.55 6.00 -14.05
C SER A 159 4.97 4.97 -13.08
N ASP A 160 5.03 5.23 -11.78
CA ASP A 160 4.55 4.32 -10.74
C ASP A 160 3.03 4.19 -10.78
N ARG A 161 2.47 3.17 -10.14
CA ARG A 161 1.04 2.85 -10.26
C ARG A 161 0.36 2.67 -8.92
N VAL A 162 -0.91 3.10 -8.87
CA VAL A 162 -1.87 2.70 -7.83
C VAL A 162 -2.36 1.29 -8.13
N THR A 163 -2.43 0.43 -7.11
CA THR A 163 -2.93 -0.95 -7.25
C THR A 163 -3.90 -1.30 -6.13
N CYS A 164 -4.47 -2.51 -6.16
CA CYS A 164 -5.34 -2.99 -5.09
C CYS A 164 -4.69 -2.87 -3.70
N ILE A 165 -3.38 -3.13 -3.61
CA ILE A 165 -2.61 -3.09 -2.36
C ILE A 165 -2.38 -1.65 -1.86
N SER A 166 -2.59 -0.63 -2.69
CA SER A 166 -2.51 0.78 -2.26
C SER A 166 -3.58 1.13 -1.22
N CYS A 167 -4.76 0.50 -1.29
CA CYS A 167 -5.86 0.75 -0.36
C CYS A 167 -6.19 -0.45 0.51
N HIS A 168 -5.99 -1.67 0.01
CA HIS A 168 -6.33 -2.91 0.72
C HIS A 168 -5.10 -3.60 1.33
N ARG A 169 -5.31 -4.32 2.43
CA ARG A 169 -4.35 -5.27 3.00
C ARG A 169 -4.67 -6.68 2.53
N ALA A 170 -3.65 -7.46 2.18
CA ALA A 170 -3.82 -8.74 1.49
C ALA A 170 -4.56 -9.82 2.29
N HIS A 171 -4.32 -9.93 3.61
CA HIS A 171 -4.96 -10.95 4.45
C HIS A 171 -6.23 -10.42 5.15
N ALA A 172 -6.08 -9.35 5.91
CA ALA A 172 -7.15 -8.67 6.64
C ALA A 172 -6.66 -7.29 7.11
N SER A 173 -7.59 -6.47 7.60
CA SER A 173 -7.31 -5.25 8.35
C SER A 173 -8.35 -5.05 9.44
N GLY A 174 -8.12 -4.09 10.34
CA GLY A 174 -9.11 -3.67 11.33
C GLY A 174 -10.26 -2.82 10.77
N PHE A 175 -10.33 -2.66 9.44
CA PHE A 175 -11.33 -1.83 8.77
C PHE A 175 -12.16 -2.65 7.78
N PRO A 176 -13.44 -2.27 7.59
CA PRO A 176 -14.30 -2.93 6.62
C PRO A 176 -13.69 -2.97 5.22
N GLN A 177 -14.10 -4.00 4.46
CA GLN A 177 -13.59 -4.28 3.11
C GLN A 177 -12.05 -4.41 3.02
N MET A 178 -11.39 -4.76 4.14
CA MET A 178 -9.93 -4.97 4.22
C MET A 178 -9.11 -3.72 3.88
N LEU A 179 -9.67 -2.53 4.09
CA LEU A 179 -9.00 -1.26 3.82
C LEU A 179 -7.86 -0.97 4.81
N ARG A 180 -6.88 -0.18 4.40
CA ARG A 180 -5.75 0.25 5.25
C ARG A 180 -6.12 1.34 6.24
N TRP A 181 -7.25 2.01 6.01
CA TRP A 181 -7.80 3.07 6.86
C TRP A 181 -9.32 3.00 6.90
N GLN A 182 -9.89 3.70 7.87
CA GLN A 182 -11.33 3.77 8.00
C GLN A 182 -11.95 4.70 6.97
N MET A 183 -12.97 4.21 6.25
CA MET A 183 -13.71 4.96 5.21
C MET A 183 -15.19 5.21 5.54
N GLU A 184 -15.71 4.64 6.63
CA GLU A 184 -17.13 4.80 7.00
C GLU A 184 -17.41 6.04 7.85
N GLY A 185 -16.40 6.90 8.04
CA GLY A 185 -16.49 8.17 8.75
C GLY A 185 -15.66 9.23 8.04
N GLU A 186 -15.98 10.49 8.29
CA GLU A 186 -15.27 11.63 7.69
C GLU A 186 -13.80 11.71 8.14
N PHE A 187 -13.56 11.42 9.42
CA PHE A 187 -12.26 11.57 10.05
C PHE A 187 -11.70 10.24 10.55
N ILE A 188 -10.41 10.03 10.31
CA ILE A 188 -9.64 8.92 10.89
C ILE A 188 -8.93 9.33 12.20
N VAL A 189 -8.75 10.63 12.41
CA VAL A 189 -8.32 11.27 13.67
C VAL A 189 -9.26 12.43 13.92
N TYR A 190 -9.82 12.51 15.12
CA TYR A 190 -10.78 13.54 15.52
C TYR A 190 -10.32 14.18 16.82
N ASP A 191 -10.26 15.52 16.83
CA ASP A 191 -9.79 16.32 17.96
C ASP A 191 -8.44 15.84 18.54
N GLY A 192 -7.51 15.46 17.65
CA GLY A 192 -6.18 14.97 18.03
C GLY A 192 -6.15 13.57 18.61
N ASN A 193 -7.28 12.84 18.60
CA ASN A 193 -7.39 11.49 19.13
C ASN A 193 -7.73 10.49 18.03
N TYR A 194 -7.24 9.26 18.16
CA TYR A 194 -7.81 8.15 17.41
C TYR A 194 -9.25 7.94 17.88
N PRO A 195 -10.24 7.88 16.98
CA PRO A 195 -11.61 7.67 17.36
C PRO A 195 -11.80 6.36 18.12
N GLY A 196 -12.48 6.45 19.25
CA GLY A 196 -12.70 5.36 20.18
C GLY A 196 -13.93 5.59 21.06
N THR A 197 -14.53 4.51 21.56
CA THR A 197 -15.65 4.57 22.52
C THR A 197 -15.25 5.22 23.84
N ASP A 198 -13.95 5.20 24.16
CA ASP A 198 -13.31 5.76 25.35
C ASP A 198 -12.64 7.12 25.10
N THR A 199 -12.12 7.38 23.89
CA THR A 199 -11.38 8.60 23.56
C THR A 199 -12.23 9.68 22.89
N THR A 200 -13.25 9.30 22.13
CA THR A 200 -14.15 10.23 21.42
C THR A 200 -15.61 9.82 21.57
N PRO A 201 -16.14 9.70 22.80
CA PRO A 201 -17.47 9.12 23.06
C PRO A 201 -18.63 9.94 22.48
N THR A 202 -18.42 11.22 22.20
CA THR A 202 -19.43 12.13 21.63
C THR A 202 -19.61 11.99 20.12
N VAL A 203 -18.68 11.30 19.44
CA VAL A 203 -18.73 11.03 17.98
C VAL A 203 -18.59 9.52 17.70
N PRO A 204 -19.52 8.69 18.22
CA PRO A 204 -19.42 7.24 18.17
C PRO A 204 -19.38 6.68 16.74
N GLN A 205 -19.87 7.44 15.75
CA GLN A 205 -19.81 7.06 14.33
C GLN A 205 -18.37 6.89 13.81
N PHE A 206 -17.39 7.59 14.38
CA PHE A 206 -15.98 7.45 13.99
C PHE A 206 -15.30 6.28 14.73
N ALA A 207 -15.71 6.02 15.98
CA ALA A 207 -15.20 4.93 16.80
C ALA A 207 -15.65 3.54 16.30
N ARG A 208 -16.88 3.42 15.80
CA ARG A 208 -17.46 2.16 15.27
C ARG A 208 -17.37 0.99 16.25
N GLY A 209 -17.54 1.28 17.54
CA GLY A 209 -17.49 0.30 18.62
C GLY A 209 -16.09 -0.14 19.05
N ARG A 210 -15.02 0.44 18.48
CA ARG A 210 -13.63 0.21 18.89
C ARG A 210 -13.20 1.19 19.97
N THR A 211 -12.26 0.79 20.81
CA THR A 211 -11.48 1.71 21.67
C THR A 211 -10.45 2.49 20.84
N GLY A 212 -9.93 3.58 21.39
CA GLY A 212 -8.86 4.35 20.75
C GLY A 212 -7.59 3.52 20.52
N LEU A 213 -7.28 2.61 21.46
CA LEU A 213 -6.14 1.69 21.35
C LEU A 213 -6.32 0.65 20.23
N GLU A 214 -7.51 0.09 20.06
CA GLU A 214 -7.80 -0.82 18.93
C GLU A 214 -7.69 -0.10 17.59
N THR A 215 -8.17 1.15 17.52
CA THR A 215 -8.00 1.99 16.33
C THR A 215 -6.52 2.27 16.06
N GLN A 216 -5.73 2.59 17.08
CA GLN A 216 -4.28 2.77 16.96
C GLN A 216 -3.59 1.51 16.45
N ALA A 217 -3.91 0.33 17.00
CA ALA A 217 -3.37 -0.94 16.56
C ALA A 217 -3.74 -1.27 15.11
N ALA A 218 -4.96 -0.93 14.66
CA ALA A 218 -5.38 -1.08 13.27
C ALA A 218 -4.54 -0.24 12.28
N TYR A 219 -3.93 0.85 12.76
CA TYR A 219 -2.94 1.67 12.06
C TYR A 219 -1.49 1.28 12.35
N TYR A 220 -1.22 0.05 12.79
CA TYR A 220 0.12 -0.45 13.13
C TYR A 220 0.80 0.34 14.25
N ASP A 221 0.01 0.77 15.23
CA ASP A 221 0.42 1.52 16.41
C ASP A 221 1.05 2.89 16.14
N ARG A 222 0.89 3.43 14.92
CA ARG A 222 1.39 4.76 14.58
C ARG A 222 0.88 5.80 15.59
N PRO A 223 1.72 6.73 16.07
CA PRO A 223 1.23 7.73 17.01
C PRO A 223 0.29 8.69 16.29
N VAL A 224 -0.77 9.12 16.98
CA VAL A 224 -1.78 10.03 16.42
C VAL A 224 -1.17 11.35 15.91
N THR A 225 -0.02 11.75 16.47
CA THR A 225 0.73 12.96 16.12
C THR A 225 1.27 12.98 14.69
N VAL A 226 1.31 11.85 13.98
CA VAL A 226 1.68 11.81 12.55
C VAL A 226 0.56 12.29 11.63
N PHE A 227 -0.65 12.48 12.17
CA PHE A 227 -1.83 12.94 11.45
C PHE A 227 -2.21 14.38 11.86
N ALA A 228 -3.09 15.01 11.08
CA ALA A 228 -3.75 16.25 11.53
C ALA A 228 -4.70 15.95 12.70
N SER A 229 -5.00 16.97 13.52
CA SER A 229 -5.97 16.82 14.62
C SER A 229 -7.38 16.45 14.12
N TYR A 230 -7.71 16.86 12.90
CA TYR A 230 -8.91 16.45 12.16
C TYR A 230 -8.49 15.85 10.82
N GLN A 231 -7.85 14.68 10.87
CA GLN A 231 -7.37 13.99 9.69
C GLN A 231 -8.53 13.33 8.95
N ARG A 232 -8.78 13.75 7.72
CA ARG A 232 -9.70 13.08 6.80
C ARG A 232 -9.10 11.78 6.26
N VAL A 233 -9.94 11.04 5.54
CA VAL A 233 -9.59 9.77 4.88
C VAL A 233 -8.33 9.85 4.02
N LEU A 234 -7.56 8.76 3.96
CA LEU A 234 -6.25 8.75 3.30
C LEU A 234 -6.29 8.65 1.78
N CYS A 235 -7.47 8.57 1.16
CA CYS A 235 -7.62 8.84 -0.27
C CYS A 235 -6.99 10.19 -0.64
N ASN A 236 -7.07 11.16 0.28
CA ASN A 236 -6.53 12.51 0.11
C ASN A 236 -5.01 12.53 -0.07
N LYS A 237 -4.30 11.47 0.34
CA LYS A 237 -2.88 11.32 0.03
C LYS A 237 -2.62 11.48 -1.48
N CYS A 238 -3.47 10.92 -2.34
CA CYS A 238 -3.31 10.99 -3.79
C CYS A 238 -4.11 12.12 -4.46
N HIS A 239 -5.09 12.71 -3.75
CA HIS A 239 -6.10 13.58 -4.34
C HIS A 239 -6.16 15.00 -3.75
N GLY A 240 -5.63 15.21 -2.55
CA GLY A 240 -5.59 16.53 -1.91
C GLY A 240 -6.97 17.14 -1.63
N GLN A 241 -8.01 16.31 -1.46
CA GLN A 241 -9.39 16.75 -1.24
C GLN A 241 -9.71 16.85 0.26
N ASP A 242 -9.06 17.77 0.97
CA ASP A 242 -9.32 18.03 2.38
C ASP A 242 -10.36 19.12 2.64
#